data_AF-A0A1Y5Q0I7-F1
#
_entry.id   AF-A0A1Y5Q0I7-F1
#
_cell.length_a   1.000
_cell.length_b   1.000
_cell.length_c   1.000
_cell.angle_alpha   90.00
_cell.angle_beta   90.00
_cell.angle_gamma   90.00
#
_symmetry.space_group_name_H-M   'P 1'
#
loop_
_entity.id
_entity.type
_entity.pdbx_description
1 polymer ?
#
loop_
_entity_poly.entity_id
_entity_poly.type
_entity_poly.pdbx_seq_one_letter_code
_entity_poly.pdbx_strand_id
1 'polypeptide(L)'
;MVSTTPPLAGTPMDETLPRMTNLFLQLGLDASEQGIAQFIRNHQLPCDTSIGEAAYWNEGQRQFLREKIDSDGVWAIVVDQLNESLHEDATRASTRG
;
A
#
# COMPACT_ATOMS: atom_id res chain seq x y z
N MET A 1 7.20 -47.16 -22.18
CA MET A 1 7.17 -45.76 -22.63
C MET A 1 7.01 -44.90 -21.39
N VAL A 2 8.07 -44.18 -21.03
CA VAL A 2 8.17 -43.36 -19.81
C VAL A 2 7.17 -42.22 -19.89
N SER A 3 6.13 -42.26 -19.06
CA SER A 3 5.29 -41.08 -18.82
C SER A 3 6.16 -40.08 -18.08
N THR A 4 6.63 -39.08 -18.81
CA THR A 4 7.50 -38.04 -18.28
C THR A 4 6.76 -37.27 -17.19
N THR A 5 7.29 -37.34 -15.97
CA THR A 5 6.91 -36.44 -14.88
C THR A 5 7.22 -35.00 -15.30
N PRO A 6 6.33 -34.02 -15.05
CA PRO A 6 6.64 -32.61 -15.28
C PRO A 6 7.50 -32.12 -14.12
N PRO A 7 8.55 -31.33 -14.38
CA PRO A 7 8.64 -30.09 -13.60
C PRO A 7 9.41 -29.00 -14.35
N LEU A 8 8.77 -27.88 -14.68
CA LEU A 8 9.44 -26.57 -14.64
C LEU A 8 8.42 -25.51 -14.20
N ALA A 9 8.73 -24.94 -13.04
CA ALA A 9 7.97 -23.95 -12.29
C ALA A 9 7.69 -22.68 -13.10
N GLY A 10 6.43 -22.46 -13.45
CA GLY A 10 5.88 -21.12 -13.41
C GLY A 10 5.11 -21.05 -12.10
N THR A 11 5.65 -20.40 -11.08
CA THR A 11 4.98 -20.18 -9.79
C THR A 11 3.61 -19.53 -10.07
N PRO A 12 2.47 -20.23 -9.92
CA PRO A 12 1.21 -19.53 -9.91
C PRO A 12 1.07 -18.92 -8.51
N MET A 13 0.77 -17.62 -8.44
CA MET A 13 0.36 -16.92 -7.23
C MET A 13 1.46 -16.52 -6.24
N ASP A 14 2.37 -15.66 -6.71
CA ASP A 14 2.88 -14.56 -5.88
C ASP A 14 1.93 -13.33 -6.00
N GLU A 15 0.65 -13.56 -6.29
CA GLU A 15 -0.32 -12.53 -6.67
C GLU A 15 -1.10 -11.96 -5.46
N THR A 16 -1.02 -12.62 -4.30
CA THR A 16 -1.75 -12.22 -3.08
C THR A 16 -0.85 -11.71 -1.97
N LEU A 17 0.47 -11.58 -2.19
CA LEU A 17 1.32 -10.93 -1.20
C LEU A 17 0.98 -9.44 -1.18
N PRO A 18 0.54 -8.90 -0.03
CA PRO A 18 0.33 -7.47 0.08
C PRO A 18 1.65 -6.75 -0.14
N ARG A 19 1.64 -5.88 -1.13
CA ARG A 19 2.73 -4.97 -1.50
C ARG A 19 2.14 -3.61 -1.79
N MET A 20 2.97 -2.57 -1.75
CA MET A 20 2.54 -1.21 -2.08
C MET A 20 1.87 -1.14 -3.46
N THR A 21 2.41 -1.86 -4.45
CA THR A 21 1.82 -2.00 -5.79
C THR A 21 0.41 -2.58 -5.73
N ASN A 22 0.22 -3.70 -5.02
CA ASN A 22 -1.10 -4.32 -4.89
C ASN A 22 -2.09 -3.41 -4.15
N LEU A 23 -1.65 -2.70 -3.12
CA LEU A 23 -2.49 -1.72 -2.42
C LEU A 23 -2.99 -0.64 -3.38
N PHE A 24 -2.11 -0.08 -4.21
CA PHE A 24 -2.48 0.93 -5.21
C PHE A 24 -3.43 0.35 -6.27
N LEU A 25 -3.20 -0.87 -6.75
CA LEU A 25 -4.12 -1.54 -7.68
C LEU A 25 -5.52 -1.72 -7.07
N GLN A 26 -5.62 -2.12 -5.80
CA GLN A 26 -6.91 -2.27 -5.10
C GLN A 26 -7.63 -0.93 -4.89
N LEU A 27 -6.86 0.15 -4.71
CA LEU A 27 -7.39 1.51 -4.59
C LEU A 27 -7.74 2.15 -5.93
N GLY A 28 -7.40 1.50 -7.06
CA GLY A 28 -7.59 2.05 -8.41
C GLY A 28 -6.59 3.18 -8.75
N LEU A 29 -5.42 3.18 -8.12
CA LEU A 29 -4.34 4.14 -8.34
C LEU A 29 -3.22 3.55 -9.22
N ASP A 30 -2.31 4.41 -9.67
CA ASP A 30 -1.13 4.00 -10.43
C ASP A 30 -0.13 3.25 -9.53
N ALA A 31 -0.07 1.93 -9.72
CA ALA A 31 0.80 1.03 -8.96
C ALA A 31 2.23 0.92 -9.51
N SER A 32 2.61 1.77 -10.48
CA SER A 32 4.00 1.83 -10.94
C SER A 32 4.85 2.52 -9.90
N GLU A 33 6.14 2.18 -9.82
CA GLU A 33 7.09 2.82 -8.89
C GLU A 33 7.06 4.34 -8.99
N GLN A 34 6.97 4.89 -10.21
CA GLN A 34 6.86 6.33 -10.44
C GLN A 34 5.51 6.92 -10.00
N GLY A 35 4.41 6.18 -10.16
CA GLY A 35 3.06 6.59 -9.74
C GLY A 35 2.95 6.65 -8.22
N ILE A 36 3.43 5.61 -7.55
CA ILE A 36 3.52 5.55 -6.09
C ILE A 36 4.37 6.70 -5.54
N ALA A 37 5.58 6.89 -6.07
CA ALA A 37 6.47 7.94 -5.60
C ALA A 37 5.89 9.35 -5.82
N GLN A 38 5.22 9.59 -6.96
CA GLN A 38 4.54 10.87 -7.20
C GLN A 38 3.34 11.06 -6.27
N PHE A 39 2.55 10.01 -6.05
CA PHE A 39 1.40 10.07 -5.16
C PHE A 39 1.83 10.47 -3.75
N ILE A 40 2.83 9.79 -3.20
CA ILE A 40 3.38 10.06 -1.87
C ILE A 40 3.86 11.50 -1.76
N ARG A 41 4.65 11.99 -2.73
CA ARG A 41 5.16 13.37 -2.72
C ARG A 41 4.05 14.41 -2.81
N ASN A 42 3.00 14.15 -3.58
CA ASN A 42 1.92 15.12 -3.82
C ASN A 42 0.80 15.06 -2.76
N HIS A 43 0.71 13.99 -1.97
CA HIS A 43 -0.37 13.76 -1.00
C HIS A 43 0.16 13.59 0.43
N GLN A 44 1.20 14.34 0.80
CA GLN A 44 1.70 14.31 2.17
C GLN A 44 0.62 14.71 3.18
N LEU A 45 0.61 14.00 4.31
CA LEU A 45 -0.30 14.17 5.42
C LEU A 45 0.40 14.84 6.61
N PRO A 46 -0.32 15.69 7.36
CA PRO A 46 0.18 16.22 8.64
C PRO A 46 0.17 15.13 9.72
N CYS A 47 1.07 15.20 10.70
CA CYS A 47 1.26 14.19 11.75
C CYS A 47 -0.02 13.77 12.51
N ASP A 48 -1.03 14.65 12.55
CA ASP A 48 -2.27 14.44 13.30
C ASP A 48 -3.36 13.74 12.46
N THR A 49 -3.13 13.49 11.16
CA THR A 49 -4.15 12.96 10.24
C THR A 49 -3.85 11.52 9.84
N SER A 50 -4.73 10.60 10.20
CA SER A 50 -4.60 9.19 9.77
C SER A 50 -4.87 9.01 8.28
N ILE A 51 -4.19 8.04 7.65
CA ILE A 51 -4.42 7.70 6.23
C ILE A 51 -5.91 7.42 5.93
N GLY A 52 -6.66 6.77 6.82
CA GLY A 52 -8.08 6.47 6.60
C GLY A 52 -9.04 7.67 6.70
N GLU A 53 -8.57 8.80 7.25
CA GLU A 53 -9.37 10.03 7.41
C GLU A 53 -9.06 11.08 6.36
N ALA A 54 -8.06 10.81 5.53
CA ALA A 54 -7.60 11.78 4.58
C ALA A 54 -8.63 12.09 3.48
N ALA A 55 -8.72 13.38 3.13
CA ALA A 55 -9.72 13.88 2.19
C ALA A 55 -9.51 13.40 0.74
N TYR A 56 -8.31 12.92 0.39
CA TYR A 56 -8.00 12.44 -0.96
C TYR A 56 -8.60 11.06 -1.27
N TRP A 57 -9.00 10.30 -0.25
CA TRP A 57 -9.71 9.04 -0.44
C TRP A 57 -11.21 9.26 -0.60
N ASN A 58 -11.83 8.48 -1.46
CA ASN A 58 -13.28 8.33 -1.54
C ASN A 58 -13.78 7.36 -0.46
N GLU A 59 -15.09 7.35 -0.23
CA GLU A 59 -15.72 6.52 0.81
C GLU A 59 -15.31 5.04 0.72
N GLY A 60 -15.33 4.44 -0.47
CA GLY A 60 -14.92 3.04 -0.66
C GLY A 60 -13.44 2.78 -0.38
N GLN A 61 -12.55 3.73 -0.73
CA GLN A 61 -11.11 3.63 -0.46
C GLN A 61 -10.84 3.73 1.04
N ARG A 62 -11.52 4.65 1.75
CA ARG A 62 -11.42 4.80 3.21
C ARG A 62 -11.89 3.54 3.93
N GLN A 63 -13.01 2.97 3.51
CA GLN A 63 -13.52 1.72 4.07
C GLN A 63 -12.51 0.59 3.88
N PHE A 64 -12.01 0.40 2.66
CA PHE A 64 -11.00 -0.61 2.38
C PHE A 64 -9.75 -0.46 3.25
N LEU A 65 -9.21 0.75 3.37
CA LEU A 65 -8.03 1.03 4.21
C LEU A 65 -8.31 0.71 5.68
N ARG A 66 -9.46 1.15 6.20
CA ARG A 66 -9.88 0.86 7.59
C ARG A 66 -9.99 -0.64 7.85
N GLU A 67 -10.63 -1.39 6.94
CA GLU A 67 -10.73 -2.85 7.06
C GLU A 67 -9.35 -3.51 7.04
N LYS A 68 -8.40 -3.03 6.22
CA LYS A 68 -7.04 -3.60 6.18
C LYS A 68 -6.24 -3.28 7.44
N ILE A 69 -6.41 -2.09 8.01
CA ILE A 69 -5.78 -1.71 9.28
C ILE A 69 -6.34 -2.56 10.43
N ASP A 70 -7.67 -2.72 10.49
CA ASP A 70 -8.35 -3.50 11.54
C ASP A 70 -8.08 -5.01 11.45
N SER A 71 -7.79 -5.52 10.25
CA SER A 71 -7.57 -6.94 10.03
C SER A 71 -6.26 -7.50 10.63
N ASP A 72 -5.40 -6.69 11.27
CA ASP A 72 -4.13 -7.09 11.94
C ASP A 72 -3.24 -8.03 11.09
N GLY A 73 -3.36 -7.91 9.77
CA GLY A 73 -2.73 -8.81 8.81
C GLY A 73 -1.51 -8.21 8.12
N VAL A 74 -0.92 -8.95 7.20
CA VAL A 74 0.19 -8.46 6.36
C VAL A 74 -0.22 -7.24 5.52
N TRP A 75 -1.53 -7.07 5.25
CA TRP A 75 -2.08 -5.86 4.64
C TRP A 75 -1.99 -4.63 5.54
N ALA A 76 -2.18 -4.78 6.86
CA ALA A 76 -2.03 -3.67 7.81
C ALA A 76 -0.62 -3.10 7.76
N ILE A 77 0.40 -3.96 7.66
CA ILE A 77 1.81 -3.57 7.52
C ILE A 77 2.07 -2.75 6.26
N VAL A 78 1.40 -3.06 5.14
CA VAL A 78 1.57 -2.30 3.89
C VAL A 78 0.83 -0.96 3.94
N VAL A 79 -0.36 -0.93 4.55
CA VAL A 79 -1.10 0.32 4.76
C VAL A 79 -0.36 1.23 5.74
N ASP A 80 0.27 0.67 6.76
CA ASP A 80 1.11 1.39 7.72
C ASP A 80 2.34 2.00 7.03
N GLN A 81 3.07 1.23 6.21
CA GLN A 81 4.16 1.76 5.39
C GLN A 81 3.73 2.90 4.46
N LEU A 82 2.54 2.80 3.86
CA LEU A 82 2.00 3.89 3.05
C LEU A 82 1.70 5.11 3.94
N ASN A 83 1.09 4.90 5.11
CA ASN A 83 0.82 5.95 6.08
C ASN A 83 2.12 6.65 6.49
N GLU A 84 3.18 5.92 6.85
CA GLU A 84 4.50 6.48 7.17
C GLU A 84 5.08 7.29 6.01
N SER A 85 5.01 6.75 4.79
CA SER A 85 5.51 7.43 3.59
C SER A 85 4.77 8.76 3.35
N LEU A 86 3.47 8.81 3.59
CA LEU A 86 2.67 10.02 3.47
C LEU A 86 2.95 11.03 4.59
N HIS A 87 3.50 10.60 5.72
CA HIS A 87 3.89 11.47 6.83
C HIS A 87 5.38 11.85 6.83
N GLU A 88 6.12 11.53 5.77
CA GLU A 88 7.56 11.79 5.70
C GLU A 88 7.89 13.27 5.96
N ASP A 89 7.20 14.21 5.30
CA ASP A 89 7.44 15.65 5.44
C ASP A 89 7.11 16.15 6.84
N ALA A 90 5.99 15.69 7.40
CA ALA A 90 5.55 16.06 8.74
C ALA A 90 6.49 15.50 9.83
N THR A 91 7.00 14.28 9.63
CA THR A 91 8.03 13.66 10.49
C THR A 91 9.35 14.44 10.39
N ARG A 92 9.75 14.81 9.17
CA ARG A 92 10.96 15.61 8.91
C ARG A 92 10.87 17.02 9.50
N ALA A 93 9.68 17.62 9.52
CA ALA A 93 9.45 18.90 10.19
C ALA A 93 9.58 18.78 11.71
N SER A 94 9.07 17.68 12.29
CA SER A 94 9.07 17.43 13.73
C SER A 94 10.46 17.17 14.31
N THR A 95 11.37 16.56 13.54
CA THR A 95 12.75 16.27 13.99
C THR A 95 13.71 17.47 13.93
N ARG A 96 13.27 18.63 13.41
CA ARG A 96 14.11 19.83 13.23
C ARG A 96 13.71 21.00 14.16
N GLY A 97 12.86 20.75 15.15
CA GLY A 97 12.39 21.72 16.14
C GLY A 97 13.26 21.79 17.39
#